data_AF-A0A1F9IRZ7-F1
#
_entry.id   AF-A0A1F9IRZ7-F1
#
_cell.length_a   1.000
_cell.length_b   1.000
_cell.length_c   1.000
_cell.angle_alpha   90.00
_cell.angle_beta   90.00
_cell.angle_gamma   90.00
#
_symmetry.space_group_name_H-M   'P 1'
#
loop_
_entity.id
_entity.type
_entity.pdbx_description
1 polymer ?
#
loop_
_entity_poly.entity_id
_entity_poly.type
_entity_poly.pdbx_seq_one_letter_code
_entity_poly.pdbx_strand_id
1 'polypeptide(L)'
;MQRIQRIAFLLQRLEYNVFIAGTPTDLFRVTRGLLPNLVLLDMRMPHYEGAECIVRFREDKLLDIIKIVVMGERDEEPILQEAIRKGAQGIVHRPINPTELYTTIHNLIEPNPRQSLRLRLIFKANVATKSGATSYFATTLSDKGLFIRTNEPLPVGENVKIRLELPNVSPFDYPGEVAYHTKADRNEFRESGMCILFQDIPVEQSNELRKFIENCLTGETG
;
A
#
# COMPACT_ATOMS: atom_id res chain seq x y z
N MET A 1 0.00 -18.50 13.34
CA MET A 1 -1.09 -17.51 13.59
C MET A 1 -0.60 -16.07 13.67
N GLN A 2 0.46 -15.73 14.42
CA GLN A 2 0.97 -14.35 14.51
C GLN A 2 1.44 -13.75 13.16
N ARG A 3 2.05 -14.55 12.27
CA ARG A 3 2.56 -14.08 10.96
C ARG A 3 1.46 -13.61 10.00
N ILE A 4 0.39 -14.40 9.84
CA ILE A 4 -0.72 -14.08 8.93
C ILE A 4 -1.47 -12.82 9.39
N GLN A 5 -1.55 -12.59 10.71
CA GLN A 5 -2.14 -11.39 11.29
C GLN A 5 -1.33 -10.13 10.98
N ARG A 6 0.02 -10.18 11.03
CA ARG A 6 0.87 -9.03 10.66
C ARG A 6 0.68 -8.61 9.21
N ILE A 7 0.65 -9.58 8.28
CA ILE A 7 0.44 -9.30 6.85
C ILE A 7 -0.97 -8.76 6.60
N ALA A 8 -1.98 -9.36 7.24
CA ALA A 8 -3.35 -8.87 7.14
C ALA A 8 -3.46 -7.41 7.61
N PHE A 9 -2.82 -7.06 8.73
CA PHE A 9 -2.82 -5.70 9.25
C PHE A 9 -2.10 -4.70 8.32
N LEU A 10 -0.96 -5.09 7.76
CA LEU A 10 -0.27 -4.31 6.74
C LEU A 10 -1.17 -4.04 5.52
N LEU A 11 -1.81 -5.07 4.98
CA LEU A 11 -2.71 -4.95 3.83
C LEU A 11 -3.95 -4.12 4.15
N GLN A 12 -4.51 -4.22 5.35
CA GLN A 12 -5.62 -3.37 5.80
C GLN A 12 -5.22 -1.89 5.86
N ARG A 13 -3.99 -1.59 6.31
CA ARG A 13 -3.46 -0.21 6.31
C ARG A 13 -3.17 0.31 4.91
N LEU A 14 -2.94 -0.60 3.96
CA LEU A 14 -2.90 -0.30 2.52
C LEU A 14 -4.31 -0.26 1.89
N GLU A 15 -5.36 -0.25 2.71
CA GLU A 15 -6.77 -0.12 2.33
C GLU A 15 -7.36 -1.31 1.57
N TYR A 16 -6.74 -2.48 1.66
CA TYR A 16 -7.32 -3.70 1.11
C TYR A 16 -8.35 -4.31 2.07
N ASN A 17 -9.43 -4.85 1.49
CA ASN A 17 -10.34 -5.73 2.22
C ASN A 17 -9.71 -7.11 2.35
N VAL A 18 -9.29 -7.47 3.57
CA VAL A 18 -8.54 -8.71 3.84
C VAL A 18 -9.41 -9.75 4.50
N PHE A 19 -9.42 -10.95 3.94
CA PHE A 19 -10.03 -12.15 4.52
C PHE A 19 -8.96 -13.21 4.74
N ILE A 20 -9.00 -13.87 5.89
CA ILE A 20 -7.99 -14.86 6.29
C ILE A 20 -8.57 -16.26 6.12
N ALA A 21 -7.82 -17.14 5.44
CA ALA A 21 -8.08 -18.57 5.39
C ALA A 21 -6.90 -19.31 6.04
N GLY A 22 -7.19 -20.14 7.06
CA GLY A 22 -6.16 -20.90 7.78
C GLY A 22 -5.88 -22.29 7.20
N THR A 23 -6.78 -22.79 6.35
CA THR A 23 -6.73 -24.13 5.75
C THR A 23 -7.13 -24.05 4.27
N PRO A 24 -6.78 -25.05 3.44
CA PRO A 24 -7.25 -25.10 2.05
C PRO A 24 -8.77 -25.15 1.96
N THR A 25 -9.44 -25.89 2.84
CA THR A 25 -10.92 -25.93 2.89
C THR A 25 -11.50 -24.54 3.13
N ASP A 26 -10.92 -23.78 4.06
CA ASP A 26 -11.32 -22.38 4.27
C ASP A 26 -11.00 -21.50 3.08
N LEU A 27 -9.84 -21.70 2.43
CA LEU A 27 -9.44 -20.94 1.25
C LEU A 27 -10.50 -21.04 0.16
N PHE A 28 -10.86 -22.26 -0.24
CA PHE A 28 -11.87 -22.48 -1.29
C PHE A 28 -13.27 -22.03 -0.87
N ARG A 29 -13.64 -22.18 0.41
CA ARG A 29 -14.92 -21.68 0.93
C ARG A 29 -15.01 -20.15 0.86
N VAL A 30 -13.96 -19.46 1.29
CA VAL A 30 -13.89 -17.98 1.30
C VAL A 30 -13.83 -17.44 -0.13
N THR A 31 -12.99 -18.01 -1.00
CA THR A 31 -12.85 -17.49 -2.37
C THR A 31 -14.09 -17.70 -3.22
N ARG A 32 -14.82 -18.82 -3.05
CA ARG A 32 -16.11 -19.02 -3.74
C ARG A 32 -17.21 -18.09 -3.26
N GLY A 33 -17.22 -17.75 -1.98
CA GLY A 33 -18.23 -16.85 -1.40
C GLY A 33 -18.00 -15.37 -1.70
N LEU A 34 -16.73 -14.95 -1.80
CA LEU A 34 -16.36 -13.53 -1.91
C LEU A 34 -15.82 -13.13 -3.28
N LEU A 35 -15.28 -14.08 -4.06
CA LEU A 35 -14.58 -13.83 -5.33
C LEU A 35 -13.57 -12.67 -5.25
N PRO A 36 -12.55 -12.78 -4.37
CA PRO A 36 -11.59 -11.70 -4.19
C PRO A 36 -10.79 -11.45 -5.48
N ASN A 37 -10.28 -10.23 -5.64
CA ASN A 37 -9.44 -9.90 -6.79
C ASN A 37 -8.11 -10.67 -6.77
N LEU A 38 -7.62 -11.03 -5.58
CA LEU A 38 -6.33 -11.69 -5.39
C LEU A 38 -6.31 -12.59 -4.15
N VAL A 39 -5.58 -13.69 -4.23
CA VAL A 39 -5.16 -14.55 -3.12
C VAL A 39 -3.66 -14.40 -2.92
N LEU A 40 -3.27 -14.07 -1.70
CA LEU A 40 -1.89 -14.11 -1.25
C LEU A 40 -1.66 -15.45 -0.52
N LEU A 41 -1.02 -16.39 -1.20
CA LEU A 41 -0.86 -17.78 -0.76
C LEU A 41 0.51 -18.01 -0.14
N ASP A 42 0.57 -18.52 1.08
CA ASP A 42 1.82 -18.96 1.70
C ASP A 42 2.21 -20.34 1.14
N MET A 43 3.44 -20.47 0.62
CA MET A 43 3.91 -21.77 0.13
C MET A 43 4.30 -22.72 1.27
N ARG A 44 4.58 -22.19 2.47
CA ARG A 44 4.79 -22.99 3.68
C ARG A 44 3.48 -23.15 4.45
N MET A 45 2.57 -23.95 3.92
CA MET A 45 1.41 -24.44 4.67
C MET A 45 1.71 -25.85 5.22
N PRO A 46 1.60 -26.08 6.54
CA PRO A 46 1.71 -27.41 7.09
C PRO A 46 0.68 -28.34 6.45
N HIS A 47 1.12 -29.54 6.06
CA HIS A 47 0.27 -30.63 5.52
C HIS A 47 -0.31 -30.43 4.11
N TYR A 48 0.03 -29.35 3.40
CA TYR A 48 -0.46 -29.11 2.05
C TYR A 48 0.60 -28.47 1.16
N GLU A 49 0.66 -28.91 -0.09
CA GLU A 49 1.47 -28.26 -1.11
C GLU A 49 0.67 -27.09 -1.68
N GLY A 50 1.06 -25.84 -1.37
CA GLY A 50 0.41 -24.65 -1.92
C GLY A 50 0.27 -24.68 -3.45
N ALA A 51 1.17 -25.40 -4.12
CA ALA A 51 1.13 -25.67 -5.56
C ALA A 51 -0.14 -26.40 -6.02
N GLU A 52 -0.68 -27.34 -5.22
CA GLU A 52 -1.93 -28.05 -5.54
C GLU A 52 -3.13 -27.09 -5.51
N CYS A 53 -3.14 -26.14 -4.56
CA CYS A 53 -4.18 -25.12 -4.50
C CYS A 53 -4.18 -24.29 -5.78
N ILE A 54 -3.02 -23.91 -6.29
CA ILE A 54 -2.91 -23.13 -7.54
C ILE A 54 -3.54 -23.88 -8.71
N VAL A 55 -3.18 -25.16 -8.89
CA VAL A 55 -3.74 -26.00 -9.96
C VAL A 55 -5.27 -26.05 -9.86
N ARG A 56 -5.80 -26.31 -8.66
CA ARG A 56 -7.25 -26.36 -8.41
C ARG A 56 -7.96 -25.03 -8.68
N PHE A 57 -7.33 -23.88 -8.45
CA PHE A 57 -7.89 -22.59 -8.83
C PHE A 57 -7.97 -22.44 -10.35
N ARG A 58 -6.93 -22.86 -11.07
CA ARG A 58 -6.87 -22.76 -12.55
C ARG A 58 -7.80 -23.74 -13.25
N GLU A 59 -8.10 -24.88 -12.66
CA GLU A 59 -9.08 -25.84 -13.18
C GLU A 59 -10.54 -25.44 -12.89
N ASP A 60 -10.77 -24.58 -11.89
CA ASP A 60 -12.10 -24.10 -11.51
C ASP A 60 -12.47 -22.82 -12.28
N LYS A 61 -13.43 -22.94 -13.21
CA LYS A 61 -13.91 -21.82 -14.05
C LYS A 61 -14.32 -20.57 -13.27
N LEU A 62 -14.83 -20.72 -12.04
CA LEU A 62 -15.25 -19.59 -11.22
C LEU A 62 -14.04 -18.89 -10.57
N LEU A 63 -13.01 -19.66 -10.21
CA LEU A 63 -11.86 -19.17 -9.46
C LEU A 63 -10.67 -18.79 -10.35
N ASP A 64 -10.65 -19.22 -11.61
CA ASP A 64 -9.55 -18.96 -12.55
C ASP A 64 -9.29 -17.45 -12.77
N ILE A 65 -10.32 -16.61 -12.65
CA ILE A 65 -10.19 -15.15 -12.75
C ILE A 65 -9.39 -14.53 -11.60
N ILE A 66 -9.29 -15.22 -10.45
CA ILE A 66 -8.65 -14.70 -9.24
C ILE A 66 -7.13 -14.70 -9.43
N LYS A 67 -6.51 -13.56 -9.11
CA LYS A 67 -5.05 -13.43 -9.15
C LYS A 67 -4.43 -14.20 -8.00
N ILE A 68 -3.31 -14.88 -8.23
CA ILE A 68 -2.60 -15.61 -7.16
C ILE A 68 -1.19 -15.07 -7.06
N VAL A 69 -0.81 -14.58 -5.88
CA VAL A 69 0.56 -14.23 -5.51
C VAL A 69 1.02 -15.20 -4.45
N VAL A 70 2.21 -15.77 -4.62
CA VAL A 70 2.79 -16.71 -3.66
C VAL A 70 3.83 -16.03 -2.77
N MET A 71 3.93 -16.49 -1.53
CA MET A 71 4.93 -16.05 -0.57
C MET A 71 5.85 -17.20 -0.17
N GLY A 72 7.15 -16.92 -0.07
CA GLY A 72 8.14 -17.88 0.41
C GLY A 72 9.48 -17.23 0.75
N GLU A 73 10.42 -18.03 1.24
CA GLU A 73 11.79 -17.60 1.52
C GLU A 73 12.62 -17.57 0.21
N ARG A 74 13.73 -16.81 0.20
CA ARG A 74 14.57 -16.68 -1.01
C ARG A 74 15.29 -17.98 -1.40
N ASP A 75 15.57 -18.85 -0.44
CA ASP A 75 16.17 -20.17 -0.67
C ASP A 75 15.17 -21.18 -1.25
N GLU A 76 13.88 -20.83 -1.34
CA GLU A 76 12.80 -21.63 -1.92
C GLU A 76 12.50 -21.26 -3.37
N GLU A 77 13.39 -20.51 -4.02
CA GLU A 77 13.18 -20.01 -5.37
C GLU A 77 12.73 -21.10 -6.38
N PRO A 78 13.29 -22.33 -6.39
CA PRO A 78 12.79 -23.39 -7.28
C PRO A 78 11.30 -23.73 -7.08
N ILE A 79 10.81 -23.71 -5.83
CA ILE A 79 9.41 -23.98 -5.48
C ILE A 79 8.52 -22.80 -5.90
N LEU A 80 8.98 -21.56 -5.68
CA LEU A 80 8.26 -20.35 -6.07
C LEU A 80 8.13 -20.25 -7.60
N GLN A 81 9.19 -20.60 -8.33
CA GLN A 81 9.16 -20.65 -9.80
C GLN A 81 8.24 -21.77 -10.31
N GLU A 82 8.16 -22.90 -9.61
CA GLU A 82 7.19 -23.94 -9.94
C GLU A 82 5.74 -23.46 -9.74
N ALA A 83 5.48 -22.69 -8.68
CA ALA A 83 4.18 -22.08 -8.46
C ALA A 83 3.79 -21.10 -9.59
N ILE A 84 4.74 -20.31 -10.10
CA ILE A 84 4.53 -19.46 -11.28
C ILE A 84 4.16 -20.31 -12.50
N ARG A 85 4.90 -21.39 -12.78
CA ARG A 85 4.58 -22.31 -13.89
C ARG A 85 3.19 -22.93 -13.77
N LYS A 86 2.71 -23.17 -12.55
CA LYS A 86 1.36 -23.69 -12.25
C LYS A 86 0.26 -22.63 -12.32
N GLY A 87 0.59 -21.36 -12.50
CA GLY A 87 -0.38 -20.28 -12.72
C GLY A 87 -0.45 -19.21 -11.62
N ALA A 88 0.50 -19.17 -10.69
CA ALA A 88 0.72 -17.95 -9.89
C ALA A 88 1.24 -16.81 -10.78
N GLN A 89 0.95 -15.58 -10.38
CA GLN A 89 1.21 -14.37 -11.18
C GLN A 89 2.15 -13.39 -10.49
N GLY A 90 2.60 -13.69 -9.27
CA GLY A 90 3.58 -12.90 -8.55
C GLY A 90 4.20 -13.68 -7.40
N ILE A 91 5.38 -13.24 -6.98
CA ILE A 91 6.13 -13.76 -5.84
C ILE A 91 6.39 -12.60 -4.89
N VAL A 92 6.23 -12.82 -3.59
CA VAL A 92 6.70 -11.91 -2.54
C VAL A 92 7.62 -12.68 -1.61
N HIS A 93 8.85 -12.22 -1.44
CA HIS A 93 9.81 -12.89 -0.58
C HIS A 93 9.62 -12.52 0.88
N ARG A 94 10.03 -13.44 1.76
CA ARG A 94 10.20 -13.20 3.19
C ARG A 94 11.63 -12.69 3.49
N PRO A 95 11.83 -11.83 4.49
CA PRO A 95 10.82 -11.10 5.26
C PRO A 95 10.03 -10.11 4.38
N ILE A 96 8.75 -9.91 4.69
CA ILE A 96 7.84 -9.11 3.87
C ILE A 96 8.30 -7.65 3.85
N ASN A 97 8.69 -7.17 2.68
CA ASN A 97 8.89 -5.75 2.42
C ASN A 97 7.54 -5.10 2.00
N PRO A 98 7.07 -4.04 2.68
CA PRO A 98 5.79 -3.38 2.34
C PRO A 98 5.72 -2.85 0.91
N THR A 99 6.82 -2.28 0.41
CA THR A 99 6.91 -1.73 -0.94
C THR A 99 6.83 -2.85 -1.98
N GLU A 100 7.56 -3.96 -1.78
CA GLU A 100 7.51 -5.15 -2.66
C GLU A 100 6.11 -5.78 -2.67
N LEU A 101 5.51 -5.97 -1.49
CA LEU A 101 4.17 -6.52 -1.36
C LEU A 101 3.12 -5.65 -2.07
N TYR A 102 3.16 -4.34 -1.80
CA TYR A 102 2.23 -3.39 -2.41
C TYR A 102 2.38 -3.37 -3.92
N THR A 103 3.59 -3.21 -4.44
CA THR A 103 3.83 -3.15 -5.90
C THR A 103 3.42 -4.45 -6.59
N THR A 104 3.74 -5.61 -6.02
CA THR A 104 3.37 -6.92 -6.57
C THR A 104 1.85 -7.09 -6.65
N ILE A 105 1.12 -6.76 -5.58
CA ILE A 105 -0.34 -6.86 -5.56
C ILE A 105 -0.95 -5.84 -6.52
N HIS A 106 -0.56 -4.57 -6.38
CA HIS A 106 -1.18 -3.44 -7.06
C HIS A 106 -1.01 -3.54 -8.59
N ASN A 107 0.15 -4.00 -9.07
CA ASN A 107 0.37 -4.26 -10.50
C ASN A 107 -0.55 -5.33 -11.11
N LEU A 108 -1.11 -6.23 -10.28
CA LEU A 108 -1.98 -7.31 -10.75
C LEU A 108 -3.46 -6.98 -10.73
N ILE A 109 -3.89 -6.10 -9.81
CA ILE A 109 -5.32 -5.84 -9.56
C ILE A 109 -5.76 -4.44 -9.96
N GLU A 110 -4.83 -3.50 -10.19
CA GLU A 110 -5.17 -2.11 -10.47
C GLU A 110 -4.73 -1.69 -11.87
N PRO A 111 -5.62 -1.05 -12.66
CA PRO A 111 -5.32 -0.70 -14.05
C PRO A 111 -4.27 0.40 -14.18
N ASN A 112 -4.14 1.26 -13.16
CA ASN A 112 -3.16 2.34 -13.12
C ASN A 112 -2.34 2.24 -11.82
N PRO A 113 -1.37 1.31 -11.76
CA PRO A 113 -0.68 1.02 -10.52
C PRO A 113 0.20 2.21 -10.12
N ARG A 114 -0.05 2.73 -8.92
CA ARG A 114 0.83 3.72 -8.29
C ARG A 114 2.08 3.02 -7.76
N GLN A 115 3.22 3.68 -7.88
CA GLN A 115 4.51 3.13 -7.43
C GLN A 115 4.86 3.48 -5.97
N SER A 116 4.13 4.43 -5.37
CA SER A 116 4.41 4.96 -4.03
C SER A 116 3.40 4.47 -3.01
N LEU A 117 3.91 4.00 -1.86
CA LEU A 117 3.09 3.71 -0.69
C LEU A 117 2.37 4.97 -0.19
N ARG A 118 1.11 4.80 0.22
CA ARG A 118 0.32 5.84 0.88
C ARG A 118 0.00 5.41 2.29
N LEU A 119 0.31 6.28 3.23
CA LEU A 119 -0.06 6.15 4.62
C LEU A 119 -1.22 7.10 4.89
N ARG A 120 -2.35 6.56 5.35
CA ARG A 120 -3.43 7.38 5.92
C ARG A 120 -3.13 7.64 7.38
N LEU A 121 -2.87 8.90 7.69
CA LEU A 121 -2.62 9.39 9.03
C LEU A 121 -2.97 10.87 9.08
N ILE A 122 -3.44 11.33 10.24
CA ILE A 122 -3.70 12.75 10.46
C ILE A 122 -2.50 13.35 11.18
N PHE A 123 -1.89 14.36 10.58
CA PHE A 123 -0.78 15.08 11.17
C PHE A 123 -0.80 16.55 10.74
N LYS A 124 -0.11 17.39 11.50
CA LYS A 124 -0.03 18.82 11.22
C LYS A 124 1.07 19.09 10.20
N ALA A 125 0.78 19.95 9.23
CA ALA A 125 1.72 20.39 8.22
C ALA A 125 1.66 21.91 8.10
N ASN A 126 2.80 22.57 8.27
CA ASN A 126 2.90 24.01 8.07
C ASN A 126 3.28 24.26 6.61
N VAL A 127 2.43 24.97 5.88
CA VAL A 127 2.62 25.27 4.46
C VAL A 127 2.92 26.76 4.34
N ALA A 128 4.11 27.08 3.85
CA ALA A 128 4.55 28.45 3.59
C ALA A 128 4.44 28.77 2.09
N THR A 129 3.84 29.92 1.81
CA THR A 129 3.70 30.54 0.48
C THR A 129 4.41 31.90 0.49
N LYS A 130 4.40 32.61 -0.64
CA LYS A 130 4.84 34.02 -0.68
C LYS A 130 3.98 34.94 0.20
N SER A 131 2.72 34.58 0.42
CA SER A 131 1.74 35.39 1.16
C SER A 131 1.73 35.11 2.66
N GLY A 132 2.50 34.12 3.14
CA GLY A 132 2.57 33.75 4.55
C GLY A 132 2.58 32.23 4.77
N ALA A 133 2.59 31.84 6.04
CA ALA A 133 2.55 30.44 6.46
C ALA A 133 1.23 30.13 7.16
N THR A 134 0.63 29.00 6.80
CA THR A 134 -0.62 28.52 7.38
C THR A 134 -0.45 27.07 7.82
N SER A 135 -1.04 26.74 8.96
CA SER A 135 -1.02 25.38 9.47
C SER A 135 -2.25 24.61 9.03
N TYR A 136 -2.03 23.40 8.52
CA TYR A 136 -3.07 22.52 8.00
C TYR A 136 -2.99 21.14 8.63
N PHE A 137 -4.04 20.34 8.45
CA PHE A 137 -4.03 18.91 8.72
C PHE A 137 -3.94 18.12 7.43
N ALA A 138 -2.86 17.36 7.29
CA ALA A 138 -2.70 16.37 6.25
C ALA A 138 -3.39 15.07 6.67
N THR A 139 -4.03 14.38 5.73
CA THR A 139 -4.74 13.10 5.98
C THR A 139 -4.11 11.92 5.25
N THR A 140 -3.20 12.17 4.30
CA THR A 140 -2.48 11.14 3.56
C THR A 140 -1.08 11.62 3.24
N LEU A 141 -0.11 10.70 3.32
CA LEU A 141 1.29 10.94 3.04
C LEU A 141 1.85 9.83 2.13
N SER A 142 2.70 10.23 1.19
CA SER A 142 3.54 9.36 0.37
C SER A 142 4.94 9.94 0.27
N ASP A 143 5.89 9.20 -0.29
CA ASP A 143 7.23 9.70 -0.60
C ASP A 143 7.26 10.72 -1.75
N LYS A 144 6.11 10.98 -2.40
CA LYS A 144 5.96 11.94 -3.51
C LYS A 144 5.11 13.16 -3.19
N GLY A 145 4.44 13.18 -2.04
CA GLY A 145 3.54 14.27 -1.70
C GLY A 145 2.58 13.90 -0.59
N LEU A 146 1.73 14.86 -0.25
CA LEU A 146 0.69 14.69 0.76
C LEU A 146 -0.66 15.21 0.26
N PHE A 147 -1.70 14.81 0.97
CA PHE A 147 -3.03 15.38 0.81
C PHE A 147 -3.40 16.17 2.06
N ILE A 148 -3.80 17.42 1.86
CA ILE A 148 -4.27 18.32 2.91
C ILE A 148 -5.78 18.46 2.81
N ARG A 149 -6.46 18.20 3.92
CA ARG A 149 -7.90 18.44 4.03
C ARG A 149 -8.15 19.91 4.36
N THR A 150 -8.87 20.60 3.47
CA THR A 150 -9.22 22.02 3.63
C THR A 150 -10.44 22.37 2.77
N ASN A 151 -11.21 23.37 3.20
CA ASN A 151 -12.27 23.98 2.40
C ASN A 151 -11.77 25.18 1.59
N GLU A 152 -10.57 25.66 1.89
CA GLU A 152 -9.91 26.80 1.26
C GLU A 152 -8.55 26.34 0.74
N PRO A 153 -8.50 25.60 -0.39
CA PRO A 153 -7.25 25.14 -0.96
C PRO A 153 -6.47 26.30 -1.61
N LEU A 154 -5.14 26.24 -1.53
CA LEU A 154 -4.26 27.12 -2.30
C LEU A 154 -4.46 26.87 -3.81
N PRO A 155 -4.21 27.86 -4.69
CA PRO A 155 -4.35 27.68 -6.14
C PRO A 155 -3.50 26.51 -6.68
N VAL A 156 -4.02 25.78 -7.67
CA VAL A 156 -3.23 24.78 -8.41
C VAL A 156 -2.06 25.48 -9.12
N GLY A 157 -0.87 24.88 -9.05
CA GLY A 157 0.37 25.47 -9.55
C GLY A 157 1.10 26.37 -8.54
N GLU A 158 0.52 26.63 -7.35
CA GLU A 158 1.19 27.43 -6.32
C GLU A 158 2.38 26.63 -5.75
N ASN A 159 3.55 27.28 -5.74
CA ASN A 159 4.77 26.74 -5.15
C ASN A 159 4.79 27.00 -3.65
N VAL A 160 5.10 25.96 -2.87
CA VAL A 160 5.04 25.98 -1.42
C VAL A 160 6.27 25.34 -0.79
N LYS A 161 6.52 25.69 0.47
CA LYS A 161 7.42 24.94 1.36
C LYS A 161 6.60 24.29 2.46
N ILE A 162 6.73 22.99 2.63
CA ILE A 162 5.96 22.22 3.61
C ILE A 162 6.89 21.74 4.71
N ARG A 163 6.55 22.05 5.96
CA ARG A 163 7.16 21.45 7.14
C ARG A 163 6.21 20.44 7.76
N LEU A 164 6.60 19.18 7.77
CA LEU A 164 5.82 18.07 8.29
C LEU A 164 6.06 17.94 9.81
N GLU A 165 5.01 17.96 10.62
CA GLU A 165 5.10 17.65 12.06
C GLU A 165 4.86 16.15 12.26
N LEU A 166 5.90 15.35 11.98
CA LEU A 166 5.89 13.89 12.11
C LEU A 166 6.88 13.43 13.19
N PRO A 167 6.56 12.37 13.95
CA PRO A 167 7.50 11.80 14.90
C PRO A 167 8.65 11.10 14.16
N ASN A 168 9.87 11.21 14.67
CA ASN A 168 11.05 10.51 14.15
C ASN A 168 11.38 10.81 12.67
N VAL A 169 10.92 11.95 12.15
CA VAL A 169 11.32 12.49 10.85
C VAL A 169 12.00 13.83 11.11
N SER A 170 13.21 14.00 10.59
CA SER A 170 13.99 15.21 10.75
C SER A 170 13.23 16.42 10.17
N PRO A 171 13.18 17.56 10.88
CA PRO A 171 12.55 18.76 10.34
C PRO A 171 13.20 19.17 9.01
N PHE A 172 12.39 19.20 7.96
CA PHE A 172 12.81 19.60 6.63
C PHE A 172 11.70 20.41 5.95
N ASP A 173 12.09 21.44 5.21
CA ASP A 173 11.17 22.24 4.41
C ASP A 173 11.09 21.63 3.01
N TYR A 174 10.15 20.71 2.83
CA TYR A 174 9.91 20.04 1.56
C TYR A 174 9.43 21.07 0.52
N PRO A 175 10.13 21.25 -0.61
CA PRO A 175 9.58 22.02 -1.72
C PRO A 175 8.40 21.24 -2.31
N GLY A 176 7.39 21.94 -2.80
CA GLY A 176 6.30 21.30 -3.50
C GLY A 176 5.40 22.25 -4.25
N GLU A 177 4.48 21.66 -5.01
CA GLU A 177 3.50 22.37 -5.82
C GLU A 177 2.11 21.79 -5.58
N VAL A 178 1.11 22.68 -5.49
CA VAL A 178 -0.29 22.26 -5.41
C VAL A 178 -0.70 21.66 -6.76
N ALA A 179 -0.87 20.35 -6.81
CA ALA A 179 -1.08 19.62 -8.06
C ALA A 179 -2.55 19.58 -8.51
N TYR A 180 -3.48 19.38 -7.57
CA TYR A 180 -4.92 19.36 -7.87
C TYR A 180 -5.74 19.55 -6.59
N HIS A 181 -7.02 19.87 -6.79
CA HIS A 181 -8.02 19.94 -5.73
C HIS A 181 -8.97 18.76 -5.81
N THR A 182 -9.51 18.38 -4.67
CA THR A 182 -10.64 17.49 -4.59
C THR A 182 -11.81 18.22 -3.95
N LYS A 183 -13.01 17.97 -4.46
CA LYS A 183 -14.24 18.39 -3.80
C LYS A 183 -14.78 17.22 -2.99
N ALA A 184 -15.46 17.55 -1.89
CA ALA A 184 -16.11 16.53 -1.09
C ALA A 184 -17.20 15.83 -1.91
N ASP A 185 -17.12 14.50 -1.98
CA ASP A 185 -18.16 13.65 -2.55
C ASP A 185 -18.45 12.52 -1.55
N ARG A 186 -19.69 12.49 -1.06
CA ARG A 186 -20.13 11.50 -0.06
C ARG A 186 -20.28 10.11 -0.66
N ASN A 187 -20.56 9.99 -1.95
CA ASN A 187 -20.73 8.70 -2.61
C ASN A 187 -19.37 8.04 -2.91
N GLU A 188 -18.36 8.86 -3.19
CA GLU A 188 -16.99 8.39 -3.49
C GLU A 188 -16.04 8.45 -2.27
N PHE A 189 -16.57 8.79 -1.08
CA PHE A 189 -15.78 9.00 0.14
C PHE A 189 -14.57 9.94 -0.07
N ARG A 190 -14.72 10.94 -0.95
CA ARG A 190 -13.68 11.92 -1.27
C ARG A 190 -13.75 13.09 -0.31
N GLU A 191 -12.62 13.47 0.25
CA GLU A 191 -12.50 14.65 1.12
C GLU A 191 -12.28 15.92 0.29
N SER A 192 -12.76 17.07 0.78
CA SER A 192 -12.39 18.37 0.21
C SER A 192 -10.96 18.71 0.62
N GLY A 193 -10.15 19.16 -0.33
CA GLY A 193 -8.77 19.49 -0.05
C GLY A 193 -7.89 19.72 -1.27
N MET A 194 -6.59 19.66 -1.03
CA MET A 194 -5.57 19.82 -2.05
C MET A 194 -4.49 18.76 -1.92
N CYS A 195 -4.01 18.28 -3.07
CA CYS A 195 -2.82 17.46 -3.14
C CYS A 195 -1.61 18.37 -3.40
N ILE A 196 -0.55 18.18 -2.63
CA ILE A 196 0.73 18.84 -2.84
C ILE A 196 1.74 17.75 -3.21
N LEU A 197 2.37 17.90 -4.38
CA LEU A 197 3.46 17.04 -4.81
C LEU A 197 4.78 17.66 -4.37
N PHE A 198 5.65 16.85 -3.79
CA PHE A 198 6.97 17.29 -3.44
C PHE A 198 7.86 17.43 -4.69
N GLN A 199 8.74 18.41 -4.67
CA GLN A 199 9.67 18.74 -5.75
C GLN A 199 11.10 18.75 -5.21
N ASP A 200 12.05 18.29 -6.01
CA ASP A 200 13.49 18.39 -5.76
C ASP A 200 13.94 17.97 -4.34
N ILE A 201 13.29 16.96 -3.76
CA ILE A 201 13.66 16.42 -2.45
C ILE A 201 15.02 15.71 -2.56
N PRO A 202 16.01 16.00 -1.70
CA PRO A 202 17.23 15.23 -1.71
C PRO A 202 16.96 13.76 -1.29
N VAL A 203 17.79 12.86 -1.82
CA VAL A 203 17.59 11.40 -1.70
C VAL A 203 17.51 10.94 -0.24
N GLU A 204 18.26 11.57 0.65
CA GLU A 204 18.27 11.28 2.08
C GLU A 204 16.89 11.50 2.72
N GLN A 205 16.27 12.66 2.48
CA GLN A 205 14.95 13.02 3.03
C GLN A 205 13.85 12.17 2.39
N SER A 206 13.95 11.87 1.09
CA SER A 206 13.02 10.93 0.45
C SER A 206 13.08 9.54 1.07
N ASN A 207 14.29 9.06 1.40
CA ASN A 207 14.49 7.76 2.05
C ASN A 207 14.01 7.76 3.51
N GLU A 208 14.24 8.83 4.27
CA GLU A 208 13.73 8.99 5.63
C GLU A 208 12.18 8.93 5.65
N LEU A 209 11.55 9.66 4.73
CA LEU A 209 10.08 9.66 4.60
C LEU A 209 9.53 8.30 4.19
N ARG A 210 10.20 7.60 3.26
CA ARG A 210 9.82 6.23 2.87
C ARG A 210 9.92 5.28 4.06
N LYS A 211 11.01 5.32 4.83
CA LYS A 211 11.19 4.50 6.04
C LYS A 211 10.13 4.79 7.10
N PHE A 212 9.81 6.07 7.32
CA PHE A 212 8.73 6.45 8.22
C PHE A 212 7.39 5.82 7.80
N ILE A 213 7.05 5.92 6.51
CA ILE A 213 5.83 5.31 5.95
C ILE A 213 5.83 3.79 6.15
N GLU A 214 6.93 3.11 5.82
CA GLU A 214 7.07 1.66 5.97
C GLU A 214 6.91 1.23 7.44
N ASN A 215 7.54 1.93 8.39
CA ASN A 215 7.45 1.64 9.83
C ASN A 215 6.01 1.80 10.36
N CYS A 216 5.32 2.87 9.97
CA CYS A 216 3.93 3.07 10.34
C CYS A 216 3.03 1.96 9.77
N LEU A 217 3.28 1.52 8.53
CA LEU A 217 2.53 0.46 7.89
C LEU A 217 2.77 -0.91 8.56
N THR A 218 3.99 -1.23 8.95
CA THR A 218 4.35 -2.49 9.61
C THR A 218 4.02 -2.51 11.11
N GLY A 219 3.72 -1.36 11.71
CA GLY A 219 3.51 -1.22 13.16
C GLY A 219 4.82 -1.27 13.96
N GLU A 220 5.95 -1.07 13.28
CA GLU A 220 7.28 -0.94 13.89
C GLU A 220 7.52 0.53 14.24
N THR A 221 6.61 1.10 15.05
CA THR A 221 6.85 2.39 15.68
C THR A 221 7.60 2.12 16.97
N GLY A 222 8.87 2.54 17.02
CA GLY A 222 9.69 2.51 18.23
C GLY A 222 9.14 3.35 19.37
#